data_AF-A0A938CX93-F1
#
_entry.id   AF-A0A938CX93-F1
#
_cell.length_a   1.000
_cell.length_b   1.000
_cell.length_c   1.000
_cell.angle_alpha   90.00
_cell.angle_beta   90.00
_cell.angle_gamma   90.00
#
_symmetry.space_group_name_H-M   'P 1'
#
loop_
_entity.id
_entity.type
_entity.pdbx_description
1 polymer ?
#
loop_
_entity_poly.entity_id
_entity_poly.type
_entity_poly.pdbx_seq_one_letter_code
_entity_poly.pdbx_strand_id
1 'polypeptide(L)'
;MPAEDALHRLDALADALRRLAGWRRAICAVVLGAAGMLALPPWYLLPLAIPAFAGLVWMVEGAAAGPRPLRRAFFAGLLFGLGHFAVGVWWVHEAFLVDAARTAWLIPFLVGGLAIVLAVFPALTALATAALWRRRPATPAGRVCAFAAC
;
A
#
# COMPACT_ATOMS: atom_id res chain seq x y z
N MET A 1 17.19 -21.00 19.11
CA MET A 1 15.86 -21.60 18.85
C MET A 1 14.63 -20.66 19.04
N PRO A 2 14.72 -19.32 19.24
CA PRO A 2 13.54 -18.44 19.06
C PRO A 2 13.47 -17.77 17.67
N ALA A 3 14.59 -17.69 16.95
CA ALA A 3 14.68 -17.05 15.64
C ALA A 3 14.05 -17.90 14.51
N GLU A 4 14.15 -19.23 14.59
CA GLU A 4 13.56 -20.16 13.61
C GLU A 4 12.03 -20.14 13.67
N ASP A 5 11.47 -20.08 14.88
CA ASP A 5 10.02 -19.91 15.09
C ASP A 5 9.51 -18.59 14.51
N ALA A 6 10.27 -17.51 14.66
CA ALA A 6 9.93 -16.20 14.10
C ALA A 6 9.95 -16.23 12.57
N LEU A 7 10.93 -16.89 11.96
CA LEU A 7 11.01 -17.05 10.49
C LEU A 7 9.81 -17.85 9.96
N HIS A 8 9.47 -18.97 10.60
CA HIS A 8 8.30 -19.77 10.22
C HIS A 8 6.98 -18.98 10.31
N ARG A 9 6.83 -18.11 11.31
CA ARG A 9 5.67 -17.22 11.44
C ARG A 9 5.61 -16.18 10.33
N LEU A 10 6.75 -15.62 9.94
CA LEU A 10 6.84 -14.65 8.83
C LEU A 10 6.47 -15.31 7.50
N ASP A 11 6.95 -16.54 7.25
CA ASP A 11 6.62 -17.30 6.05
C ASP A 11 5.12 -17.61 5.98
N ALA A 12 4.53 -18.04 7.10
CA ALA A 12 3.11 -18.31 7.18
C ALA A 12 2.26 -17.04 6.93
N LEU A 13 2.70 -15.89 7.46
CA LEU A 13 2.02 -14.60 7.26
C LEU A 13 2.12 -14.13 5.80
N ALA A 14 3.31 -14.24 5.20
CA ALA A 14 3.55 -13.90 3.81
C ALA A 14 2.66 -14.76 2.88
N ASP A 15 2.56 -16.06 3.17
CA ASP A 15 1.69 -16.97 2.43
C ASP A 15 0.21 -16.67 2.60
N ALA A 16 -0.24 -16.29 3.80
CA ALA A 16 -1.60 -15.85 4.02
C ALA A 16 -1.92 -14.59 3.18
N LEU A 17 -1.02 -13.61 3.17
CA LEU A 17 -1.13 -12.37 2.39
C LEU A 17 -1.09 -12.60 0.87
N ARG A 18 -0.30 -13.57 0.40
CA ARG A 18 -0.27 -13.96 -1.03
C ARG A 18 -1.57 -14.62 -1.49
N ARG A 19 -2.21 -15.41 -0.62
CA ARG A 19 -3.44 -16.17 -0.93
C ARG A 19 -4.72 -15.33 -0.76
N LEU A 20 -4.64 -14.19 -0.10
CA LEU A 20 -5.77 -13.29 0.11
C LEU A 20 -6.39 -12.85 -1.24
N ALA A 21 -7.72 -12.93 -1.33
CA ALA A 21 -8.47 -12.60 -2.53
C ALA A 21 -9.72 -11.77 -2.21
N GLY A 22 -10.27 -11.11 -3.24
CA GLY A 22 -11.51 -10.35 -3.15
C GLY A 22 -11.44 -9.17 -2.17
N TRP A 23 -12.51 -8.98 -1.39
CA TRP A 23 -12.68 -7.86 -0.47
C TRP A 23 -11.71 -7.89 0.72
N ARG A 24 -11.33 -9.08 1.21
CA ARG A 24 -10.36 -9.22 2.31
C ARG A 24 -8.99 -8.65 1.92
N ARG A 25 -8.56 -8.94 0.68
CA ARG A 25 -7.34 -8.37 0.10
C ARG A 25 -7.44 -6.84 0.02
N ALA A 26 -8.59 -6.32 -0.39
CA ALA A 26 -8.82 -4.87 -0.48
C ALA A 26 -8.70 -4.19 0.89
N ILE A 27 -9.33 -4.74 1.93
CA ILE A 27 -9.22 -4.21 3.30
C ILE A 27 -7.78 -4.28 3.79
N CYS A 28 -7.09 -5.40 3.61
CA CYS A 28 -5.69 -5.51 4.00
C CYS A 28 -4.80 -4.46 3.31
N ALA A 29 -4.99 -4.20 2.01
CA ALA A 29 -4.24 -3.16 1.32
C ALA A 29 -4.44 -1.78 1.96
N VAL A 30 -5.70 -1.39 2.21
CA VAL A 30 -6.05 -0.09 2.82
C VAL A 30 -5.47 0.04 4.23
N VAL A 31 -5.60 -1.00 5.05
CA VAL A 31 -5.09 -1.01 6.43
C VAL A 31 -3.57 -0.92 6.45
N LEU A 32 -2.86 -1.65 5.59
CA LEU A 32 -1.41 -1.56 5.46
C LEU A 32 -0.97 -0.16 5.01
N GLY A 33 -1.72 0.46 4.09
CA GLY A 33 -1.49 1.84 3.66
C GLY A 33 -1.61 2.84 4.81
N ALA A 34 -2.72 2.76 5.55
CA ALA A 34 -2.98 3.60 6.72
C ALA A 34 -1.91 3.41 7.81
N ALA A 35 -1.50 2.17 8.06
CA ALA A 35 -0.41 1.85 8.98
C ALA A 35 0.93 2.49 8.56
N GLY A 36 1.19 2.56 7.24
CA GLY A 36 2.37 3.26 6.71
C GLY A 36 2.36 4.76 6.99
N MET A 37 1.19 5.41 7.01
CA MET A 37 1.08 6.83 7.34
C MET A 37 1.25 7.09 8.85
N LEU A 38 0.83 6.15 9.70
CA LEU A 38 1.06 6.24 11.16
C LEU A 38 2.56 6.20 11.53
N ALA A 39 3.41 5.72 10.62
CA ALA A 39 4.86 5.77 10.81
C ALA A 39 5.47 7.17 10.63
N LEU A 40 4.75 8.07 9.95
CA LEU A 40 5.16 9.46 9.71
C LEU A 40 4.73 10.38 10.88
N PRO A 41 5.22 11.64 10.92
CA PRO A 41 4.70 12.65 11.85
C PRO A 41 3.18 12.71 11.72
N PRO A 42 2.39 12.70 12.82
CA PRO A 42 2.72 13.06 14.22
C PRO A 42 3.04 11.91 15.20
N TRP A 43 2.90 10.63 14.83
CA TRP A 43 3.02 9.51 15.79
C TRP A 43 4.39 8.84 15.82
N TYR A 44 5.22 9.03 14.78
CA TYR A 44 6.59 8.50 14.70
C TYR A 44 6.69 6.98 14.93
N LEU A 45 5.64 6.22 14.58
CA LEU A 45 5.61 4.77 14.74
C LEU A 45 6.38 4.07 13.61
N LEU A 46 7.67 4.40 13.47
CA LEU A 46 8.61 3.85 12.49
C LEU A 46 8.52 2.32 12.33
N PRO A 47 8.33 1.51 13.40
CA PRO A 47 8.22 0.06 13.25
C PRO A 47 7.06 -0.40 12.36
N LEU A 48 6.00 0.42 12.18
CA LEU A 48 4.88 0.08 11.30
C LEU A 48 5.18 0.27 9.81
N ALA A 49 6.21 1.04 9.45
CA ALA A 49 6.59 1.19 8.04
C ALA A 49 7.02 -0.16 7.44
N ILE A 50 7.79 -0.95 8.19
CA ILE A 50 8.29 -2.26 7.73
C ILE A 50 7.14 -3.21 7.34
N PRO A 51 6.17 -3.54 8.22
CA PRO A 51 5.08 -4.43 7.86
C PRO A 51 4.14 -3.83 6.80
N ALA A 52 3.99 -2.49 6.74
CA ALA A 52 3.18 -1.83 5.71
C ALA A 52 3.74 -2.08 4.30
N PHE A 53 5.03 -1.76 4.09
CA PHE A 53 5.67 -1.93 2.78
C PHE A 53 5.98 -3.40 2.48
N ALA A 54 6.40 -4.19 3.45
CA ALA A 54 6.60 -5.64 3.26
C ALA A 54 5.27 -6.34 2.90
N GLY A 55 4.18 -5.97 3.56
CA GLY A 55 2.85 -6.47 3.25
C GLY A 55 2.43 -6.13 1.82
N LEU A 56 2.68 -4.90 1.36
CA LEU A 56 2.43 -4.50 -0.02
C LEU A 56 3.24 -5.35 -1.02
N VAL A 57 4.53 -5.56 -0.76
CA VAL A 57 5.40 -6.41 -1.60
C VAL A 57 4.84 -7.83 -1.70
N TRP A 58 4.46 -8.46 -0.58
CA TRP A 58 3.86 -9.80 -0.59
C TRP A 58 2.51 -9.84 -1.33
N MET A 59 1.71 -8.79 -1.24
CA MET A 59 0.45 -8.67 -1.99
C MET A 59 0.67 -8.49 -3.49
N VAL A 60 1.76 -7.85 -3.92
CA VAL A 60 2.18 -7.74 -5.33
C VAL A 60 2.75 -9.06 -5.82
N GLU A 61 3.48 -9.81 -4.99
CA GLU A 61 3.95 -11.16 -5.32
C GLU A 61 2.77 -12.11 -5.57
N GLY A 62 1.78 -12.13 -4.66
CA GLY A 62 0.55 -12.91 -4.84
C GLY A 62 -0.26 -12.46 -6.06
N ALA A 63 -0.20 -11.16 -6.42
CA ALA A 63 -0.80 -10.64 -7.64
C ALA A 63 -0.13 -11.21 -8.89
N ALA A 64 1.21 -11.19 -8.91
CA ALA A 64 2.03 -11.58 -10.05
C ALA A 64 1.90 -13.07 -10.39
N ALA A 65 1.68 -13.92 -9.37
CA ALA A 65 1.45 -15.35 -9.53
C ALA A 65 0.00 -15.72 -9.95
N GLY A 66 -0.94 -14.78 -9.83
CA GLY A 66 -2.37 -15.03 -10.08
C GLY A 66 -2.86 -14.62 -11.47
N PRO A 67 -4.15 -14.87 -11.79
CA PRO A 67 -4.74 -14.46 -13.05
C PRO A 67 -4.88 -12.94 -13.14
N ARG A 68 -4.53 -12.37 -14.30
CA ARG A 68 -4.51 -10.92 -14.57
C ARG A 68 -3.56 -10.16 -13.62
N PRO A 69 -2.26 -10.48 -13.64
CA PRO A 69 -1.29 -10.03 -12.63
C PRO A 69 -1.14 -8.50 -12.57
N LEU A 70 -1.08 -7.84 -13.73
CA LEU A 70 -0.93 -6.38 -13.82
C LEU A 70 -2.11 -5.64 -13.18
N ARG A 71 -3.34 -6.05 -13.50
CA ARG A 71 -4.54 -5.45 -12.94
C ARG A 71 -4.61 -5.65 -11.42
N ARG A 72 -4.28 -6.86 -10.95
CA ARG A 72 -4.29 -7.19 -9.52
C ARG A 72 -3.21 -6.45 -8.73
N ALA A 73 -2.06 -6.17 -9.33
CA ALA A 73 -0.99 -5.39 -8.72
C ALA A 73 -1.36 -3.91 -8.66
N PHE A 74 -1.88 -3.36 -9.77
CA PHE A 74 -2.37 -1.98 -9.83
C PHE A 74 -3.42 -1.69 -8.76
N PHE A 75 -4.46 -2.52 -8.65
CA PHE A 75 -5.49 -2.32 -7.60
C PHE A 75 -4.94 -2.49 -6.18
N ALA A 76 -3.94 -3.34 -5.96
CA ALA A 76 -3.33 -3.46 -4.64
C ALA A 76 -2.54 -2.21 -4.26
N GLY A 77 -1.72 -1.69 -5.19
CA GLY A 77 -1.01 -0.42 -4.98
C GLY A 77 -1.96 0.76 -4.86
N LEU A 78 -3.06 0.79 -5.62
CA LEU A 78 -4.08 1.84 -5.56
C LEU A 78 -4.80 1.85 -4.22
N LEU A 79 -5.26 0.69 -3.73
CA LEU A 79 -5.95 0.61 -2.44
C LEU A 79 -5.01 0.88 -1.26
N PHE A 80 -3.75 0.44 -1.36
CA PHE A 80 -2.72 0.80 -0.40
C PHE A 80 -2.48 2.31 -0.37
N GLY A 81 -2.27 2.92 -1.54
CA GLY A 81 -2.11 4.37 -1.66
C GLY A 81 -3.31 5.13 -1.14
N LEU A 82 -4.53 4.65 -1.43
CA LEU A 82 -5.76 5.28 -0.95
C LEU A 82 -5.81 5.30 0.58
N GLY A 83 -5.49 4.17 1.24
CA GLY A 83 -5.43 4.11 2.70
C GLY A 83 -4.34 4.99 3.30
N HIS A 84 -3.17 5.04 2.65
CA HIS A 84 -2.04 5.87 3.09
C HIS A 84 -2.37 7.36 3.01
N PHE A 85 -2.81 7.82 1.84
CA PHE A 85 -3.10 9.23 1.60
C PHE A 85 -4.41 9.67 2.26
N ALA A 86 -5.43 8.82 2.41
CA ALA A 86 -6.64 9.21 3.14
C ALA A 86 -6.35 9.66 4.58
N VAL A 87 -5.40 8.98 5.26
CA VAL A 87 -4.90 9.42 6.58
C VAL A 87 -3.96 10.61 6.41
N GLY A 88 -3.10 10.59 5.40
CA GLY A 88 -2.02 11.55 5.23
C GLY A 88 -2.44 12.95 4.77
N VAL A 89 -3.48 13.08 3.95
CA VAL A 89 -4.04 14.37 3.50
C VAL A 89 -5.25 14.80 4.31
N TRP A 90 -5.61 14.08 5.38
CA TRP A 90 -6.72 14.48 6.24
C TRP A 90 -6.57 15.93 6.71
N TRP A 91 -5.39 16.32 7.20
CA TRP A 91 -5.12 17.68 7.72
C TRP A 91 -5.35 18.81 6.71
N VAL A 92 -5.38 18.55 5.40
CA VAL A 92 -5.56 19.57 4.36
C VAL A 92 -6.95 20.23 4.44
N HIS A 93 -7.94 19.54 5.02
CA HIS A 93 -9.30 20.10 5.18
C HIS A 93 -9.33 21.36 6.05
N GLU A 94 -8.39 21.52 7.00
CA GLU A 94 -8.32 22.67 7.91
C GLU A 94 -8.22 24.00 7.15
N ALA A 95 -7.52 24.02 6.00
CA ALA A 95 -7.42 25.21 5.16
C ALA A 95 -8.77 25.67 4.59
N PHE A 96 -9.74 24.76 4.48
CA PHE A 96 -11.08 25.02 3.93
C PHE A 96 -12.10 25.35 5.01
N LEU A 97 -11.72 25.24 6.29
CA LEU A 97 -12.56 25.63 7.42
C LEU A 97 -12.48 27.13 7.73
N VAL A 98 -11.52 27.85 7.15
CA VAL A 98 -11.37 29.31 7.28
C VAL A 98 -12.61 30.07 6.78
N ASP A 99 -13.24 29.60 5.71
CA ASP A 99 -14.54 30.10 5.21
C ASP A 99 -15.54 28.94 5.02
N ALA A 100 -15.77 28.19 6.10
CA ALA A 100 -16.56 26.96 6.09
C ALA A 100 -17.95 27.11 5.46
N ALA A 101 -18.56 28.29 5.54
CA ALA A 101 -19.89 28.57 4.96
C ALA A 101 -19.92 28.36 3.44
N ARG A 102 -18.81 28.60 2.73
CA ARG A 102 -18.71 28.43 1.28
C ARG A 102 -18.00 27.15 0.87
N THR A 103 -17.00 26.71 1.64
CA THR A 103 -16.07 25.66 1.22
C THR A 103 -16.24 24.31 1.90
N ALA A 104 -17.04 24.18 2.96
CA ALA A 104 -17.14 22.91 3.70
C ALA A 104 -17.63 21.73 2.84
N TRP A 105 -18.53 21.97 1.87
CA TRP A 105 -19.05 20.92 0.99
C TRP A 105 -18.02 20.39 -0.02
N LEU A 106 -16.92 21.12 -0.26
CA LEU A 106 -15.82 20.71 -1.16
C LEU A 106 -14.82 19.77 -0.49
N ILE A 107 -14.79 19.73 0.86
CA ILE A 107 -13.87 18.91 1.65
C ILE A 107 -13.85 17.43 1.24
N PRO A 108 -14.99 16.71 1.12
CA PRO A 108 -14.96 15.29 0.74
C PRO A 108 -14.38 15.06 -0.66
N PHE A 109 -14.64 15.99 -1.60
CA PHE A 109 -14.09 15.92 -2.96
C PHE A 109 -12.60 16.23 -2.99
N LEU A 110 -12.15 17.17 -2.18
CA LEU A 110 -10.74 17.53 -2.09
C LEU A 110 -9.94 16.40 -1.44
N VAL A 111 -10.34 15.94 -0.25
CA VAL A 111 -9.62 14.89 0.48
C VAL A 111 -9.66 13.58 -0.30
N GLY A 112 -10.84 13.19 -0.79
CA GLY A 112 -11.01 11.98 -1.59
C GLY A 112 -10.32 12.06 -2.94
N GLY A 113 -10.51 13.15 -3.68
CA GLY A 113 -9.91 13.36 -5.00
C GLY A 113 -8.39 13.42 -4.94
N LEU A 114 -7.84 14.17 -3.98
CA LEU A 114 -6.39 14.24 -3.77
C LEU A 114 -5.82 12.88 -3.36
N ALA A 115 -6.47 12.16 -2.45
CA ALA A 115 -6.05 10.82 -2.07
C ALA A 115 -6.06 9.85 -3.27
N ILE A 116 -7.07 9.92 -4.14
CA ILE A 116 -7.16 9.08 -5.35
C ILE A 116 -6.02 9.43 -6.32
N VAL A 117 -5.79 10.71 -6.61
CA VAL A 117 -4.73 11.16 -7.52
C VAL A 117 -3.37 10.72 -7.00
N LEU A 118 -3.09 10.92 -5.70
CA LEU A 118 -1.84 10.50 -5.08
C LEU A 118 -1.71 8.98 -5.02
N ALA A 119 -2.81 8.24 -4.85
CA ALA A 119 -2.80 6.78 -4.86
C ALA A 119 -2.41 6.18 -6.23
N VAL A 120 -2.46 6.96 -7.32
CA VAL A 120 -1.99 6.51 -8.63
C VAL A 120 -0.48 6.23 -8.61
N PHE A 121 0.33 6.99 -7.87
CA PHE A 121 1.78 6.76 -7.80
C PHE A 121 2.14 5.36 -7.28
N PRO A 122 1.70 4.92 -6.07
CA PRO A 122 1.98 3.57 -5.59
C PRO A 122 1.28 2.49 -6.45
N ALA A 123 0.16 2.80 -7.10
CA ALA A 123 -0.46 1.90 -8.08
C ALA A 123 0.43 1.66 -9.30
N LEU A 124 1.07 2.71 -9.82
CA LEU A 124 2.02 2.65 -10.92
C LEU A 124 3.31 1.94 -10.51
N THR A 125 3.86 2.20 -9.32
CA THR A 125 5.00 1.47 -8.77
C THR A 125 4.68 -0.03 -8.67
N ALA A 126 3.56 -0.40 -8.06
CA ALA A 126 3.14 -1.81 -7.97
C ALA A 126 2.93 -2.46 -9.35
N LEU A 127 2.37 -1.71 -10.31
CA LEU A 127 2.21 -2.17 -11.69
C LEU A 127 3.56 -2.38 -12.39
N ALA A 128 4.48 -1.43 -12.27
CA ALA A 128 5.82 -1.47 -12.85
C ALA A 128 6.62 -2.64 -12.27
N THR A 129 6.59 -2.83 -10.95
CA THR A 129 7.22 -3.95 -10.26
C THR A 129 6.65 -5.29 -10.75
N ALA A 130 5.32 -5.42 -10.83
CA ALA A 130 4.69 -6.64 -11.34
C ALA A 130 5.01 -6.90 -12.82
N ALA A 131 5.11 -5.85 -13.64
CA ALA A 131 5.52 -5.95 -15.03
C ALA A 131 6.98 -6.40 -15.18
N LEU A 132 7.87 -5.87 -14.34
CA LEU A 132 9.29 -6.22 -14.34
C LEU A 132 9.52 -7.66 -13.88
N TRP A 133 8.86 -8.09 -12.80
CA TRP A 133 8.97 -9.47 -12.30
C TRP A 133 8.43 -10.52 -13.26
N ARG A 134 7.47 -10.14 -14.12
CA ARG A 134 7.00 -10.99 -15.22
C ARG A 134 8.04 -11.13 -16.33
N ARG A 135 8.82 -10.08 -16.61
CA ARG A 135 9.84 -10.07 -17.67
C ARG A 135 11.15 -10.67 -17.22
N ARG A 136 11.49 -10.53 -15.93
CA ARG A 136 12.70 -11.10 -15.32
C ARG A 136 12.34 -11.78 -14.00
N PRO A 137 12.33 -13.12 -13.93
CA PRO A 137 12.25 -13.81 -12.66
C PRO A 137 13.56 -13.55 -11.89
N ALA A 138 13.59 -12.44 -11.14
CA ALA A 138 14.71 -12.06 -10.29
C ALA A 138 14.64 -12.78 -8.95
N THR A 139 15.80 -12.92 -8.30
CA THR A 139 15.93 -13.39 -6.91
C THR A 139 15.08 -12.53 -5.96
N PRO A 140 14.64 -13.06 -4.79
CA PRO A 140 13.85 -12.30 -3.83
C PRO A 140 14.51 -10.97 -3.40
N ALA A 141 15.84 -10.90 -3.32
CA ALA A 141 16.57 -9.65 -3.12
C ALA A 141 16.41 -8.68 -4.31
N GLY A 142 16.52 -9.16 -5.55
CA GLY A 142 16.31 -8.35 -6.76
C GLY A 142 14.87 -7.84 -6.90
N ARG A 143 13.89 -8.57 -6.35
CA ARG A 143 12.49 -8.12 -6.27
C ARG A 143 12.31 -6.93 -5.34
N VAL A 144 12.93 -6.96 -4.16
CA VAL A 144 12.90 -5.85 -3.20
C VAL A 144 13.64 -4.64 -3.76
N CYS A 145 14.82 -4.83 -4.37
CA CYS A 145 15.55 -3.73 -5.01
C CYS A 145 14.77 -3.10 -6.18
N ALA A 146 14.06 -3.90 -6.97
CA ALA A 146 13.20 -3.40 -8.04
C ALA A 146 12.00 -2.60 -7.52
N PHE A 147 11.44 -2.99 -6.36
CA PHE A 147 10.38 -2.23 -5.71
C PHE A 147 10.92 -0.93 -5.10
N ALA A 148 12.13 -0.95 -4.52
CA ALA A 148 12.77 0.23 -3.95
C ALA A 148 13.28 1.23 -5.01
N ALA A 149 13.53 0.77 -6.24
CA ALA A 149 13.99 1.60 -7.35
C ALA A 149 12.84 2.26 -8.15
N CYS A 150 11.59 1.92 -7.85
CA CYS A 150 10.38 2.43 -8.50
C CYS A 150 9.52 3.23 -7.53
#